data_AF-A0A4V1IQD8-F1
#
_entry.id   AF-A0A4V1IQD8-F1
#
_cell.length_a   1.000
_cell.length_b   1.000
_cell.length_c   1.000
_cell.angle_alpha   90.00
_cell.angle_beta   90.00
_cell.angle_gamma   90.00
#
_symmetry.space_group_name_H-M   'P 1'
#
loop_
_entity.id
_entity.type
_entity.pdbx_description
1 polymer ?
#
loop_
_entity_poly.entity_id
_entity_poly.type
_entity_poly.pdbx_seq_one_letter_code
_entity_poly.pdbx_strand_id
1 'polypeptide(L)'
;QFENYPKGPTSNTQLHDLLGSGIFAVDGPEWKSQRKTAANIFNVKNFKGFVEGVFADHMELLNAKLETAVDDGRVVDLHDLLFRFTLESFGHIGFGISFGCLTSDDPVPFAAAFDRAQSVVDQRSRKPFWAVWERYTATGRQFRKDCETVHEFGLRVVRDRRADPLKETKNDLLSFFMRAKTESGDPPSDRHLSDIVLNMIIAGK
;
A
#
# COMPACT_ATOMS: atom_id res chain seq x y z
N GLN A 1 -18.67 -8.03 17.32
CA GLN A 1 -17.59 -8.67 18.10
C GLN A 1 -16.24 -7.92 18.03
N PHE A 2 -16.13 -6.73 17.41
CA PHE A 2 -14.90 -5.90 17.47
C PHE A 2 -14.80 -5.10 18.78
N GLU A 3 -15.94 -4.71 19.37
CA GLU A 3 -16.00 -3.94 20.63
C GLU A 3 -15.33 -4.64 21.82
N ASN A 4 -15.27 -5.98 21.79
CA ASN A 4 -14.65 -6.77 22.87
C ASN A 4 -13.12 -6.94 22.68
N TYR A 5 -12.58 -6.64 21.50
CA TYR A 5 -11.17 -6.86 21.15
C TYR A 5 -10.63 -5.70 20.29
N PRO A 6 -10.57 -4.46 20.85
CA PRO A 6 -9.96 -3.35 20.13
C PRO A 6 -8.46 -3.60 19.95
N LYS A 7 -7.85 -3.04 18.89
CA LYS A 7 -6.39 -3.08 18.72
C LYS A 7 -5.68 -2.33 19.85
N GLY A 8 -6.32 -1.27 20.33
CA GLY A 8 -5.93 -0.51 21.50
C GLY A 8 -4.99 0.67 21.18
N PRO A 9 -4.90 1.64 22.11
CA PRO A 9 -4.22 2.91 21.88
C PRO A 9 -2.71 2.75 21.62
N THR A 10 -2.08 1.74 22.22
CA THR A 10 -0.65 1.45 22.02
C THR A 10 -0.36 1.08 20.56
N SER A 11 -1.10 0.12 20.01
CA SER A 11 -0.95 -0.35 18.63
C SER A 11 -1.24 0.79 17.64
N ASN A 12 -2.30 1.55 17.88
CA ASN A 12 -2.67 2.69 17.05
C ASN A 12 -1.55 3.75 17.04
N THR A 13 -0.99 4.09 18.20
CA THR A 13 0.12 5.06 18.29
C THR A 13 1.38 4.56 17.60
N GLN A 14 1.70 3.27 17.72
CA GLN A 14 2.89 2.69 17.10
C GLN A 14 2.80 2.66 15.58
N LEU A 15 1.60 2.44 15.01
CA LEU A 15 1.38 2.34 13.57
C LEU A 15 1.08 3.68 12.90
N HIS A 16 0.57 4.67 13.64
CA HIS A 16 0.07 5.93 13.08
C HIS A 16 1.12 6.71 12.27
N ASP A 17 2.39 6.74 12.70
CA ASP A 17 3.43 7.47 11.96
C ASP A 17 3.64 6.92 10.53
N LEU A 18 3.52 5.60 10.37
CA LEU A 18 3.73 4.91 9.10
C LEU A 18 2.44 4.79 8.28
N LEU A 19 1.33 4.40 8.92
CA LEU A 19 0.07 4.04 8.25
C LEU A 19 -0.99 5.14 8.31
N GLY A 20 -0.72 6.26 8.96
CA GLY A 20 -1.67 7.34 9.14
C GLY A 20 -2.92 6.89 9.89
N SER A 21 -4.08 7.40 9.48
CA SER A 21 -5.39 7.01 10.01
C SER A 21 -6.00 5.82 9.25
N GLY A 22 -5.17 4.97 8.66
CA GLY A 22 -5.63 3.82 7.88
C GLY A 22 -6.21 2.68 8.72
N ILE A 23 -6.81 1.70 8.04
CA ILE A 23 -7.62 0.61 8.64
C ILE A 23 -6.87 -0.22 9.69
N PHE A 24 -5.53 -0.27 9.60
CA PHE A 24 -4.68 -0.96 10.57
C PHE A 24 -4.39 -0.14 11.84
N ALA A 25 -4.45 1.19 11.76
CA ALA A 25 -4.07 2.11 12.82
C ALA A 25 -5.25 2.75 13.58
N VAL A 26 -6.49 2.42 13.21
CA VAL A 26 -7.71 2.96 13.85
C VAL A 26 -8.61 1.86 14.43
N ASP A 27 -9.46 2.24 15.38
CA ASP A 27 -10.45 1.38 16.05
C ASP A 27 -11.86 2.01 15.97
N GLY A 28 -12.88 1.25 16.40
CA GLY A 28 -14.22 1.79 16.65
C GLY A 28 -15.00 2.16 15.36
N PRO A 29 -15.79 3.25 15.39
CA PRO A 29 -16.61 3.68 14.26
C PRO A 29 -15.81 3.94 12.98
N GLU A 30 -14.63 4.56 13.11
CA GLU A 30 -13.77 4.88 11.96
C GLU A 30 -13.29 3.60 11.26
N TRP A 31 -12.79 2.63 12.02
CA TRP A 31 -12.43 1.31 11.49
C TRP A 31 -13.61 0.63 10.80
N LYS A 32 -14.79 0.66 11.42
CA LYS A 32 -16.00 0.03 10.88
C LYS A 32 -16.40 0.67 9.55
N SER A 33 -16.31 2.00 9.45
CA SER A 33 -16.59 2.76 8.25
C SER A 33 -15.62 2.40 7.12
N GLN A 34 -14.31 2.47 7.39
CA GLN A 34 -13.28 2.10 6.42
C GLN A 34 -13.40 0.63 5.97
N ARG A 35 -13.66 -0.30 6.89
CA ARG A 35 -13.86 -1.72 6.57
C ARG A 35 -15.09 -1.95 5.72
N LYS A 36 -16.20 -1.27 6.00
CA LYS A 36 -17.43 -1.37 5.20
C LYS A 36 -17.18 -0.86 3.78
N THR A 37 -16.52 0.29 3.64
CA THR A 37 -16.13 0.84 2.33
C THR A 37 -15.24 -0.12 1.58
N ALA A 38 -14.17 -0.61 2.19
CA ALA A 38 -13.27 -1.60 1.58
C ALA A 38 -14.04 -2.86 1.14
N ALA A 39 -14.87 -3.45 2.00
CA ALA A 39 -15.63 -4.65 1.66
C ALA A 39 -16.60 -4.46 0.47
N ASN A 40 -17.19 -3.27 0.33
CA ASN A 40 -18.03 -2.95 -0.82
C ASN A 40 -17.21 -2.78 -2.11
N ILE A 41 -16.02 -2.22 -1.99
CA ILE A 41 -15.11 -2.00 -3.12
C ILE A 41 -14.49 -3.33 -3.57
N PHE A 42 -14.06 -4.18 -2.63
CA PHE A 42 -13.56 -5.55 -2.86
C PHE A 42 -14.66 -6.55 -3.22
N ASN A 43 -15.60 -6.16 -4.07
CA ASN A 43 -16.62 -7.04 -4.62
C ASN A 43 -16.17 -7.60 -5.96
N VAL A 44 -16.30 -8.92 -6.16
CA VAL A 44 -15.93 -9.63 -7.42
C VAL A 44 -16.44 -8.93 -8.68
N LYS A 45 -17.65 -8.34 -8.64
CA LYS A 45 -18.22 -7.62 -9.78
C LYS A 45 -17.36 -6.43 -10.23
N ASN A 46 -16.66 -5.77 -9.31
CA ASN A 46 -15.85 -4.61 -9.60
C ASN A 46 -14.55 -4.98 -10.32
N PHE A 47 -14.05 -6.21 -10.15
CA PHE A 47 -12.78 -6.69 -10.71
C PHE A 47 -12.93 -7.55 -11.97
N LYS A 48 -14.15 -8.04 -12.21
CA LYS A 48 -14.45 -8.94 -13.32
C LYS A 48 -14.17 -8.24 -14.65
N GLY A 49 -13.28 -8.83 -15.46
CA GLY A 49 -13.00 -8.41 -16.83
C GLY A 49 -11.75 -7.54 -17.03
N PHE A 50 -11.17 -6.94 -15.97
CA PHE A 50 -9.91 -6.20 -16.10
C PHE A 50 -8.73 -6.87 -15.39
N VAL A 51 -8.99 -7.59 -14.29
CA VAL A 51 -7.94 -8.29 -13.54
C VAL A 51 -7.25 -9.36 -14.38
N GLU A 52 -8.00 -10.11 -15.18
CA GLU A 52 -7.46 -11.16 -16.04
C GLU A 52 -6.43 -10.63 -17.05
N GLY A 53 -6.72 -9.51 -17.70
CA GLY A 53 -5.80 -8.88 -18.66
C GLY A 53 -4.51 -8.41 -18.00
N VAL A 54 -4.61 -7.71 -16.86
CA VAL A 54 -3.43 -7.23 -16.14
C VAL A 54 -2.55 -8.39 -15.65
N PHE A 55 -3.14 -9.47 -15.14
CA PHE A 55 -2.39 -10.65 -14.74
C PHE A 55 -1.73 -11.35 -15.95
N ALA A 56 -2.42 -11.45 -17.09
CA ALA A 56 -1.83 -12.02 -18.30
C ALA A 56 -0.62 -11.22 -18.78
N ASP A 57 -0.74 -9.89 -18.88
CA ASP A 57 0.34 -8.99 -19.29
C ASP A 57 1.57 -9.12 -18.37
N HIS A 58 1.36 -9.15 -17.06
CA HIS A 58 2.46 -9.30 -16.10
C HIS A 58 3.04 -10.73 -16.08
N MET A 59 2.23 -11.75 -16.39
CA MET A 59 2.73 -13.12 -16.53
C MET A 59 3.64 -13.26 -17.74
N GLU A 60 3.37 -12.55 -18.84
CA GLU A 60 4.27 -12.49 -19.99
C GLU A 60 5.63 -11.88 -19.60
N LEU A 61 5.63 -10.78 -18.84
CA LEU A 61 6.86 -10.16 -18.33
C LEU A 61 7.63 -11.10 -17.39
N LEU A 62 6.92 -11.81 -16.51
CA LEU A 62 7.49 -12.80 -15.62
C LEU A 62 8.16 -13.95 -16.39
N ASN A 63 7.47 -14.48 -17.41
CA ASN A 63 7.99 -15.54 -18.27
C ASN A 63 9.23 -15.09 -19.03
N ALA A 64 9.21 -13.89 -19.63
CA ALA A 64 10.38 -13.35 -20.33
C ALA A 64 11.61 -13.23 -19.40
N LYS A 65 11.40 -12.85 -18.15
CA LYS A 65 12.47 -12.78 -17.14
C LYS A 65 13.02 -14.15 -16.77
N LEU A 66 12.16 -15.16 -16.66
CA LEU A 66 12.54 -16.55 -16.41
C LEU A 66 13.28 -17.15 -17.61
N GLU A 67 12.82 -16.92 -18.84
CA GLU A 67 13.50 -17.35 -20.07
C GLU A 67 14.92 -16.79 -20.14
N THR A 68 15.08 -15.48 -19.89
CA THR A 68 16.40 -14.84 -19.82
C THR A 68 17.29 -15.47 -18.74
N ALA A 69 16.72 -15.81 -17.57
CA ALA A 69 17.48 -16.44 -16.51
C ALA A 69 17.90 -17.89 -16.87
N VAL A 70 17.08 -18.61 -17.63
CA VAL A 70 17.41 -19.94 -18.17
C VAL A 70 18.56 -19.83 -19.17
N ASP A 71 18.48 -18.90 -20.12
CA ASP A 71 19.53 -18.67 -21.13
C ASP A 71 20.87 -18.32 -20.49
N ASP A 72 20.85 -17.52 -19.42
CA ASP A 72 22.05 -17.13 -18.68
C ASP A 72 22.52 -18.18 -17.64
N GLY A 73 21.74 -19.24 -17.41
CA GLY A 73 22.00 -20.23 -16.34
C GLY A 73 21.99 -19.63 -14.92
N ARG A 74 21.21 -18.57 -14.70
CA ARG A 74 21.13 -17.84 -13.42
C ARG A 74 20.18 -18.50 -12.44
N VAL A 75 20.57 -18.53 -11.16
CA VAL A 75 19.67 -18.92 -10.06
C VAL A 75 18.71 -17.76 -9.78
N VAL A 76 17.43 -18.08 -9.67
CA VAL A 76 16.36 -17.11 -9.40
C VAL A 76 15.77 -17.38 -8.02
N ASP A 77 15.64 -16.32 -7.22
CA ASP A 77 14.85 -16.36 -5.99
C ASP A 77 13.36 -16.22 -6.34
N LEU A 78 12.63 -17.35 -6.26
CA LEU A 78 11.21 -17.37 -6.56
C LEU A 78 10.38 -16.53 -5.58
N HIS A 79 10.84 -16.36 -4.33
CA HIS A 79 10.15 -15.51 -3.37
C HIS A 79 10.21 -14.04 -3.78
N ASP A 80 11.39 -13.51 -4.09
CA ASP A 80 11.56 -12.14 -4.58
C ASP A 80 10.79 -11.92 -5.90
N LEU A 81 10.84 -12.90 -6.81
CA LEU A 81 10.19 -12.79 -8.10
C LEU A 81 8.65 -12.74 -7.99
N LEU A 82 8.05 -13.65 -7.21
CA LEU A 82 6.60 -13.65 -6.99
C LEU A 82 6.14 -12.43 -6.17
N PHE A 83 7.00 -11.95 -5.28
CA PHE A 83 6.78 -10.73 -4.54
C PHE A 83 6.69 -9.51 -5.46
N ARG A 84 7.65 -9.36 -6.39
CA ARG A 84 7.62 -8.30 -7.43
C ARG A 84 6.39 -8.42 -8.33
N PHE A 85 6.08 -9.63 -8.77
CA PHE A 85 4.88 -9.88 -9.57
C PHE A 85 3.60 -9.45 -8.88
N THR A 86 3.47 -9.75 -7.59
CA THR A 86 2.32 -9.35 -6.77
C THR A 86 2.25 -7.84 -6.63
N LEU A 87 3.37 -7.18 -6.33
CA LEU A 87 3.42 -5.72 -6.19
C LEU A 87 3.07 -5.00 -7.50
N GLU A 88 3.63 -5.44 -8.63
CA GLU A 88 3.34 -4.90 -9.96
C GLU A 88 1.85 -5.07 -10.31
N SER A 89 1.32 -6.29 -10.15
CA SER A 89 -0.07 -6.62 -10.46
C SER A 89 -1.05 -5.86 -9.58
N PHE A 90 -0.82 -5.82 -8.27
CA PHE A 90 -1.68 -5.12 -7.35
C PHE A 90 -1.61 -3.59 -7.54
N GLY A 91 -0.42 -3.04 -7.77
CA GLY A 91 -0.23 -1.63 -8.11
C GLY A 91 -1.04 -1.21 -9.34
N HIS A 92 -0.99 -2.04 -10.38
CA HIS A 92 -1.68 -1.77 -11.63
C HIS A 92 -3.19 -1.95 -11.46
N ILE A 93 -3.65 -3.07 -10.88
CA ILE A 93 -5.08 -3.37 -10.66
C ILE A 93 -5.73 -2.35 -9.72
N GLY A 94 -5.05 -1.99 -8.63
CA GLY A 94 -5.61 -1.14 -7.59
C GLY A 94 -5.54 0.34 -7.92
N PHE A 95 -4.42 0.78 -8.49
CA PHE A 95 -4.09 2.21 -8.56
C PHE A 95 -3.67 2.66 -9.96
N GLY A 96 -3.63 1.75 -10.94
CA GLY A 96 -3.15 2.05 -12.29
C GLY A 96 -1.67 2.46 -12.30
N ILE A 97 -0.89 1.94 -11.35
CA ILE A 97 0.55 2.25 -11.21
C ILE A 97 1.35 1.05 -11.68
N SER A 98 2.37 1.31 -12.50
CA SER A 98 3.44 0.35 -12.75
C SER A 98 4.65 0.75 -11.91
N PHE A 99 5.20 -0.20 -11.16
CA PHE A 99 6.40 0.00 -10.35
C PHE A 99 7.68 -0.32 -11.14
N GLY A 100 7.55 -1.04 -12.26
CA GLY A 100 8.69 -1.50 -13.07
C GLY A 100 9.53 -2.55 -12.36
N CYS A 101 8.98 -3.25 -11.35
CA CYS A 101 9.75 -4.20 -10.54
C CYS A 101 9.96 -5.56 -11.23
N LEU A 102 9.18 -5.85 -12.28
CA LEU A 102 9.42 -6.99 -13.18
C LEU A 102 10.47 -6.68 -14.25
N THR A 103 10.60 -5.43 -14.69
CA THR A 103 11.52 -5.04 -15.77
C THR A 103 12.90 -4.60 -15.26
N SER A 104 12.99 -4.04 -14.05
CA SER A 104 14.25 -3.70 -13.38
C SER A 104 14.52 -4.61 -12.18
N ASP A 105 15.81 -4.76 -11.86
CA ASP A 105 16.26 -5.37 -10.59
C ASP A 105 16.51 -4.36 -9.47
N ASP A 106 16.30 -3.07 -9.76
CA ASP A 106 16.45 -2.03 -8.76
C ASP A 106 15.33 -2.09 -7.71
N PRO A 107 15.66 -1.85 -6.42
CA PRO A 107 14.66 -1.80 -5.37
C PRO A 107 13.72 -0.61 -5.60
N VAL A 108 12.41 -0.87 -5.59
CA VAL A 108 11.40 0.17 -5.63
C VAL A 108 11.57 1.08 -4.39
N PRO A 109 11.87 2.38 -4.55
CA PRO A 109 12.21 3.26 -3.43
C PRO A 109 11.13 3.28 -2.32
N PHE A 110 9.86 3.25 -2.73
CA PHE A 110 8.72 3.12 -1.83
C PHE A 110 8.76 1.81 -1.03
N ALA A 111 8.95 0.66 -1.70
CA ALA A 111 8.96 -0.64 -1.03
C ALA A 111 10.12 -0.75 -0.03
N ALA A 112 11.31 -0.28 -0.42
CA ALA A 112 12.48 -0.28 0.45
C ALA A 112 12.33 0.65 1.66
N ALA A 113 11.74 1.83 1.48
CA ALA A 113 11.41 2.74 2.58
C ALA A 113 10.38 2.13 3.52
N PHE A 114 9.35 1.52 2.96
CA PHE A 114 8.31 0.85 3.72
C PHE A 114 8.87 -0.31 4.57
N ASP A 115 9.70 -1.19 4.02
CA ASP A 115 10.27 -2.33 4.74
C ASP A 115 11.16 -1.90 5.92
N ARG A 116 11.95 -0.84 5.73
CA ARG A 116 12.73 -0.24 6.82
C ARG A 116 11.84 0.34 7.90
N ALA A 117 10.79 1.07 7.51
CA ALA A 117 9.87 1.68 8.45
C ALA A 117 9.08 0.62 9.23
N GLN A 118 8.61 -0.43 8.57
CA GLN A 118 7.91 -1.55 9.21
C GLN A 118 8.80 -2.25 10.23
N SER A 119 10.08 -2.52 9.89
CA SER A 119 11.03 -3.12 10.83
C SER A 119 11.23 -2.30 12.11
N VAL A 120 11.18 -0.96 12.00
CA VAL A 120 11.23 -0.07 13.18
C VAL A 120 9.95 -0.18 14.00
N VAL A 121 8.78 -0.14 13.35
CA VAL A 121 7.48 -0.27 14.02
C VAL A 121 7.36 -1.60 14.77
N ASP A 122 7.77 -2.71 14.15
CA ASP A 122 7.74 -4.04 14.78
C ASP A 122 8.60 -4.11 16.05
N GLN A 123 9.69 -3.34 16.09
CA GLN A 123 10.56 -3.25 17.27
C GLN A 123 9.97 -2.37 18.38
N ARG A 124 9.07 -1.43 18.08
CA ARG A 124 8.44 -0.55 19.10
C ARG A 124 7.70 -1.36 20.16
N SER A 125 7.10 -2.50 19.78
CA SER A 125 6.41 -3.42 20.68
C SER A 125 7.32 -4.07 21.73
N ARG A 126 8.63 -4.13 21.48
CA ARG A 126 9.62 -4.74 22.38
C ARG A 126 10.44 -3.72 23.16
N LYS A 127 10.29 -2.42 22.87
CA LYS A 127 11.11 -1.34 23.45
C LYS A 127 10.25 -0.41 24.31
N PRO A 128 10.33 -0.48 25.64
CA PRO A 128 9.70 0.54 26.49
C PRO A 128 10.32 1.91 26.17
N PHE A 129 9.50 2.97 26.20
CA PHE A 129 9.92 4.36 25.89
C PHE A 129 10.48 4.58 24.46
N TRP A 130 10.05 3.77 23.48
CA TRP A 130 10.48 3.88 22.08
C TRP A 130 10.44 5.32 21.52
N ALA A 131 9.43 6.11 21.87
CA ALA A 131 9.24 7.47 21.37
C ALA A 131 10.39 8.41 21.77
N VAL A 132 10.92 8.26 22.99
CA VAL A 132 12.06 9.05 23.46
C VAL A 132 13.32 8.61 22.72
N TRP A 133 13.53 7.30 22.60
CA TRP A 133 14.69 6.73 21.92
C TRP A 133 14.77 7.14 20.44
N GLU A 134 13.67 7.05 19.71
CA GLU A 134 13.61 7.43 18.28
C GLU A 134 13.75 8.94 18.04
N ARG A 135 13.48 9.77 19.05
CA ARG A 135 13.71 11.22 18.91
C ARG A 135 15.21 11.54 18.81
N TYR A 136 16.06 10.82 19.54
CA TYR A 136 17.49 11.12 19.64
C TYR A 136 18.39 10.22 18.78
N THR A 137 17.92 9.05 18.35
CA THR A 137 18.73 8.11 17.57
C THR A 137 18.74 8.38 16.05
N ALA A 138 19.79 7.90 15.39
CA ALA A 138 19.88 7.91 13.93
C ALA A 138 18.77 7.06 13.28
N THR A 139 18.41 5.94 13.89
CA THR A 139 17.30 5.07 13.45
C THR A 139 15.98 5.84 13.36
N GLY A 140 15.63 6.64 14.38
CA GLY A 140 14.40 7.42 14.33
C GLY A 140 14.45 8.59 13.34
N ARG A 141 15.63 9.16 13.04
CA ARG A 141 15.78 10.11 11.93
C ARG A 141 15.54 9.44 10.57
N GLN A 142 16.09 8.24 10.37
CA GLN A 142 15.87 7.47 9.14
C GLN A 142 14.41 7.05 8.99
N PHE A 143 13.79 6.59 10.08
CA PHE A 143 12.36 6.25 10.11
C PHE A 143 11.48 7.42 9.64
N ARG A 144 11.74 8.65 10.11
CA ARG A 144 10.97 9.82 9.65
C ARG A 144 11.12 10.08 8.15
N LYS A 145 12.33 9.95 7.60
CA LYS A 145 12.56 10.06 6.14
C LYS A 145 11.86 8.96 5.36
N ASP A 146 11.86 7.74 5.90
CA ASP A 146 11.18 6.60 5.29
C ASP A 146 9.65 6.82 5.30
N CYS A 147 9.08 7.30 6.42
CA CYS A 147 7.69 7.72 6.49
C CYS A 147 7.36 8.84 5.50
N GLU A 148 8.22 9.86 5.39
CA GLU A 148 8.04 10.95 4.40
C GLU A 148 7.99 10.39 2.98
N THR A 149 8.90 9.47 2.62
CA THR A 149 8.93 8.83 1.30
C THR A 149 7.65 8.02 1.03
N VAL A 150 7.18 7.28 2.03
CA VAL A 150 5.94 6.48 1.96
C VAL A 150 4.72 7.38 1.80
N HIS A 151 4.58 8.42 2.63
CA HIS A 151 3.46 9.37 2.56
C HIS A 151 3.48 10.19 1.27
N GLU A 152 4.66 10.62 0.80
CA GLU A 152 4.81 11.32 -0.46
C GLU A 152 4.41 10.44 -1.65
N PHE A 153 4.75 9.15 -1.63
CA PHE A 153 4.30 8.21 -2.64
C PHE A 153 2.77 8.15 -2.70
N GLY A 154 2.08 7.95 -1.57
CA GLY A 154 0.62 7.90 -1.53
C GLY A 154 -0.04 9.19 -2.02
N LEU A 155 0.50 10.34 -1.62
CA LEU A 155 0.02 11.65 -2.09
C LEU A 155 0.25 11.85 -3.59
N ARG A 156 1.39 11.42 -4.12
CA ARG A 156 1.68 11.49 -5.56
C ARG A 156 0.67 10.68 -6.36
N VAL A 157 0.37 9.45 -5.93
CA VAL A 157 -0.63 8.59 -6.57
C VAL A 157 -2.01 9.28 -6.64
N VAL A 158 -2.44 9.90 -5.55
CA VAL A 158 -3.72 10.62 -5.51
C VAL A 158 -3.69 11.86 -6.41
N ARG A 159 -2.59 12.62 -6.41
CA ARG A 159 -2.42 13.82 -7.26
C ARG A 159 -2.43 13.47 -8.74
N ASP A 160 -1.64 12.48 -9.14
CA ASP A 160 -1.55 12.01 -10.52
C ASP A 160 -2.93 11.55 -10.99
N ARG A 161 -3.67 10.84 -10.13
CA ARG A 161 -5.05 10.45 -10.42
C ARG A 161 -6.00 11.64 -10.59
N ARG A 162 -5.91 12.66 -9.74
CA ARG A 162 -6.78 13.84 -9.85
C ARG A 162 -6.51 14.65 -11.12
N ALA A 163 -5.25 14.69 -11.56
CA ALA A 163 -4.79 15.37 -12.77
C ALA A 163 -5.13 14.59 -14.05
N ASP A 164 -5.38 13.28 -13.95
CA ASP A 164 -5.72 12.43 -15.10
C ASP A 164 -7.06 12.84 -15.74
N PRO A 165 -7.09 13.22 -17.03
CA PRO A 165 -8.31 13.57 -17.74
C PRO A 165 -9.29 12.39 -17.90
N LEU A 166 -8.82 11.15 -17.80
CA LEU A 166 -9.60 9.92 -17.92
C LEU A 166 -10.02 9.33 -16.57
N LYS A 167 -9.86 10.09 -15.46
CA LYS A 167 -10.18 9.60 -14.10
C LYS A 167 -11.61 9.10 -13.94
N GLU A 168 -12.57 9.71 -14.63
CA GLU A 168 -13.99 9.32 -14.56
C GLU A 168 -14.28 7.99 -15.28
N THR A 169 -13.47 7.63 -16.28
CA THR A 169 -13.61 6.38 -17.03
C THR A 169 -12.87 5.21 -16.39
N LYS A 170 -11.94 5.46 -15.46
CA LYS A 170 -11.21 4.41 -14.75
C LYS A 170 -12.08 3.70 -13.72
N ASN A 171 -11.97 2.37 -13.69
CA ASN A 171 -12.67 1.49 -12.75
C ASN A 171 -11.66 0.66 -11.96
N ASP A 172 -10.89 1.32 -11.10
CA ASP A 172 -9.94 0.71 -10.18
C ASP A 172 -10.26 1.08 -8.71
N LEU A 173 -9.53 0.49 -7.77
CA LEU A 173 -9.76 0.69 -6.33
C LEU A 173 -9.78 2.17 -5.95
N LEU A 174 -8.80 2.95 -6.42
CA LEU A 174 -8.70 4.36 -6.10
C LEU A 174 -9.90 5.16 -6.61
N SER A 175 -10.37 4.89 -7.84
CA SER A 175 -11.58 5.52 -8.38
C SER A 175 -12.80 5.23 -7.51
N PHE A 176 -12.93 4.00 -6.99
CA PHE A 176 -14.04 3.69 -6.07
C PHE A 176 -13.93 4.45 -4.74
N PHE A 177 -12.74 4.57 -4.16
CA PHE A 177 -12.53 5.35 -2.94
C PHE A 177 -12.76 6.85 -3.14
N MET A 178 -12.38 7.41 -4.30
CA MET A 178 -12.64 8.81 -4.63
C MET A 178 -14.14 9.11 -4.79
N ARG A 179 -14.91 8.14 -5.28
CA ARG A 179 -16.38 8.24 -5.42
C ARG A 179 -17.12 7.96 -4.11
N ALA A 180 -16.47 7.29 -3.15
CA ALA A 180 -17.04 7.02 -1.84
C ALA A 180 -17.17 8.34 -1.05
N LYS A 181 -18.39 8.68 -0.65
CA LYS A 181 -18.62 9.82 0.25
C LYS A 181 -18.23 9.45 1.67
N THR A 182 -17.66 10.40 2.39
CA THR A 182 -17.45 10.29 3.84
C THR A 182 -18.80 10.27 4.56
N GLU A 183 -18.83 9.89 5.85
CA GLU A 183 -20.06 9.92 6.66
C GLU A 183 -20.69 11.31 6.74
N SER A 184 -19.89 12.36 6.57
CA SER A 184 -20.31 13.77 6.51
C SER A 184 -20.89 14.18 5.15
N GLY A 185 -20.82 13.32 4.13
CA GLY A 185 -21.28 13.61 2.77
C GLY A 185 -20.26 14.34 1.88
N ASP A 186 -19.14 14.75 2.44
CA ASP A 186 -18.05 15.45 1.75
C ASP A 186 -17.14 14.47 0.99
N PRO A 187 -16.51 14.93 -0.11
CA PRO A 187 -15.48 14.15 -0.79
C PRO A 187 -14.27 13.92 0.13
N PRO A 188 -13.63 12.74 0.04
CA PRO A 188 -12.50 12.42 0.89
C PRO A 188 -11.30 13.34 0.58
N SER A 189 -10.58 13.73 1.64
CA SER A 189 -9.36 14.53 1.51
C SER A 189 -8.22 13.74 0.89
N ASP A 190 -7.28 14.43 0.26
CA ASP A 190 -6.13 13.78 -0.40
C ASP A 190 -5.28 12.98 0.59
N ARG A 191 -5.18 13.47 1.83
CA ARG A 191 -4.49 12.76 2.91
C ARG A 191 -5.21 11.47 3.27
N HIS A 192 -6.53 11.50 3.39
CA HIS A 192 -7.32 10.30 3.70
C HIS A 192 -7.24 9.26 2.56
N LEU A 193 -7.31 9.70 1.31
CA LEU A 193 -7.13 8.83 0.15
C LEU A 193 -5.71 8.24 0.11
N SER A 194 -4.69 9.05 0.39
CA SER A 194 -3.30 8.60 0.48
C SER A 194 -3.14 7.52 1.55
N ASP A 195 -3.67 7.74 2.75
CA ASP A 195 -3.62 6.75 3.83
C ASP A 195 -4.29 5.43 3.39
N ILE A 196 -5.45 5.49 2.72
CA ILE A 196 -6.11 4.29 2.17
C ILE A 196 -5.23 3.59 1.14
N VAL A 197 -4.69 4.32 0.17
CA VAL A 197 -3.80 3.77 -0.88
C VAL A 197 -2.64 3.02 -0.25
N LEU A 198 -1.96 3.65 0.71
CA LEU A 198 -0.81 3.05 1.39
C LEU A 198 -1.22 1.78 2.12
N ASN A 199 -2.27 1.82 2.93
CA ASN A 199 -2.73 0.66 3.69
C ASN A 199 -3.16 -0.50 2.78
N MET A 200 -3.72 -0.22 1.60
CA MET A 200 -4.10 -1.24 0.64
C MET A 200 -2.90 -1.85 -0.09
N ILE A 201 -1.93 -1.03 -0.53
CA ILE A 201 -0.69 -1.53 -1.14
C ILE A 201 0.07 -2.42 -0.16
N ILE A 202 0.09 -2.04 1.12
CA ILE A 202 0.72 -2.82 2.18
C ILE A 202 -0.02 -4.13 2.43
N ALA A 203 -1.35 -4.12 2.39
CA ALA A 203 -2.13 -5.34 2.58
C ALA A 203 -2.05 -6.31 1.39
N GLY A 204 -1.80 -5.78 0.18
CA GLY A 204 -1.60 -6.56 -1.04
C GLY A 204 -0.16 -7.00 -1.29
N LYS A 205 0.79 -6.47 -0.52
CA LYS A 205 2.21 -6.82 -0.48
C LYS A 205 2.43 -8.03 0.41
#